data_AF-A0A2N2Y6B0-F1
#
_entry.id   AF-A0A2N2Y6B0-F1
#
_cell.length_a   1.000
_cell.length_b   1.000
_cell.length_c   1.000
_cell.angle_alpha   90.00
_cell.angle_beta   90.00
_cell.angle_gamma   90.00
#
_symmetry.space_group_name_H-M   'P 1'
#
loop_
_entity.id
_entity.type
_entity.pdbx_description
1 polymer ?
#
loop_
_entity_poly.entity_id
_entity_poly.type
_entity_poly.pdbx_seq_one_letter_code
_entity_poly.pdbx_strand_id
1 'polypeptide(L)'
;MAWLVVHPERGFVVISADSILRPVLAYGDVVPNQSPKQFSAWKILLASDYNGRLDAISEGSIPSEKMYWKESPRTPFQQWPPEGSTVTGGWLFTNWTQSSPYNKFCPMDLNAGSRSYVGCPATVMAQIFNYNRSLNFTRFDDTDDYYHSYGAGNQYWIDNDYAVRKFPSFPELNVWLDTLEKCYTNGYPTTDSMHAALSFATGVAAHQVYTASGSGTFGVDQAYMAILRFGFDQAELLMPPDTSINARVAEDMKNAMPAHLAVVDETNTTGHNVVIDGYNTDEFYHFNFGWGGSANGWYTLPPASMPYNLTVIEGVVVRIRSTYAGIGQASAKSSTVTFSSPERTKVAITGLESGNAYTLQLYNAAGSLACELRFEATAVDQIIATGPLAPGLYVCRLTARGQQYNGKVVML
;
A
#
# COMPACT_ATOMS: atom_id res chain seq x y z
N MET A 1 -21.89 9.93 -23.58
CA MET A 1 -21.06 11.17 -23.45
C MET A 1 -20.96 11.51 -21.96
N ALA A 2 -19.87 12.05 -21.42
CA ALA A 2 -19.79 12.40 -19.99
C ALA A 2 -19.54 13.90 -19.79
N TRP A 3 -20.08 14.46 -18.72
CA TRP A 3 -19.90 15.86 -18.33
C TRP A 3 -18.85 15.97 -17.23
N LEU A 4 -17.83 16.79 -17.45
CA LEU A 4 -16.91 17.21 -16.40
C LEU A 4 -17.40 18.54 -15.81
N VAL A 5 -17.88 18.50 -14.57
CA VAL A 5 -18.26 19.69 -13.81
C VAL A 5 -17.09 20.06 -12.90
N VAL A 6 -16.57 21.26 -13.05
CA VAL A 6 -15.45 21.78 -12.25
C VAL A 6 -15.92 22.94 -11.40
N HIS A 7 -15.62 22.88 -10.11
CA HIS A 7 -15.79 23.97 -9.18
C HIS A 7 -14.41 24.40 -8.64
N PRO A 8 -13.99 25.67 -8.80
CA PRO A 8 -12.63 26.11 -8.45
C PRO A 8 -12.19 25.79 -7.01
N GLU A 9 -13.14 25.76 -6.07
CA GLU A 9 -12.86 25.53 -4.64
C GLU A 9 -13.39 24.18 -4.12
N ARG A 10 -14.07 23.39 -4.96
CA ARG A 10 -14.74 22.13 -4.55
C ARG A 10 -14.39 20.96 -5.46
N GLY A 11 -13.37 21.14 -6.30
CA GLY A 11 -12.85 20.12 -7.19
C GLY A 11 -13.74 19.80 -8.38
N PHE A 12 -13.96 18.52 -8.65
CA PHE A 12 -14.65 18.05 -9.84
C PHE A 12 -15.60 16.90 -9.58
N VAL A 13 -16.56 16.77 -10.49
CA VAL A 13 -17.45 15.62 -10.62
C VAL A 13 -17.55 15.25 -12.10
N VAL A 14 -17.39 13.97 -12.41
CA VAL A 14 -17.64 13.39 -13.73
C VAL A 14 -19.01 12.73 -13.70
N ILE A 15 -19.93 13.23 -14.52
CA ILE A 15 -21.33 12.83 -14.56
C ILE A 15 -21.62 12.12 -15.89
N SER A 16 -22.27 10.95 -15.85
CA SER A 16 -22.73 10.28 -17.07
C SER A 16 -23.85 11.08 -17.76
N ALA A 17 -23.81 11.22 -19.09
CA ALA A 17 -24.97 11.70 -19.86
C ALA A 17 -25.94 10.58 -20.26
N ASP A 18 -25.60 9.32 -19.97
CA ASP A 18 -26.36 8.14 -20.36
C ASP A 18 -26.93 7.45 -19.11
N SER A 19 -28.26 7.43 -18.99
CA SER A 19 -28.97 6.91 -17.80
C SER A 19 -28.88 5.39 -17.60
N ILE A 20 -28.30 4.68 -18.57
CA ILE A 20 -28.00 3.25 -18.44
C ILE A 20 -26.73 3.00 -17.62
N LEU A 21 -25.85 3.99 -17.49
CA LEU A 21 -24.71 4.02 -16.58
C LEU A 21 -25.09 4.76 -15.30
N ARG A 22 -24.29 4.61 -14.24
CA ARG A 22 -24.49 5.33 -12.98
C ARG A 22 -24.29 6.86 -13.14
N PRO A 23 -24.97 7.69 -12.31
CA PRO A 23 -24.95 9.15 -12.47
C PRO A 23 -23.57 9.77 -12.27
N VAL A 24 -22.85 9.36 -11.24
CA VAL A 24 -21.51 9.88 -10.90
C VAL A 24 -20.49 8.77 -11.17
N LEU A 25 -19.47 9.09 -11.97
CA LEU A 25 -18.41 8.17 -12.37
C LEU A 25 -17.10 8.43 -11.62
N ALA A 26 -16.86 9.70 -11.28
CA ALA A 26 -15.72 10.11 -10.48
C ALA A 26 -16.01 11.45 -9.79
N TYR A 27 -15.33 11.70 -8.67
CA TYR A 27 -15.28 13.01 -8.03
C TYR A 27 -13.97 13.17 -7.24
N GLY A 28 -13.50 14.40 -7.04
CA GLY A 28 -12.27 14.64 -6.28
C GLY A 28 -11.96 16.12 -6.17
N ASP A 29 -10.94 16.48 -5.39
CA ASP A 29 -10.70 17.87 -5.00
C ASP A 29 -9.89 18.68 -6.03
N VAL A 30 -9.05 18.00 -6.83
CA VAL A 30 -8.09 18.67 -7.72
C VAL A 30 -8.22 18.14 -9.15
N VAL A 31 -8.68 18.99 -10.06
CA VAL A 31 -8.69 18.69 -11.49
C VAL A 31 -7.26 18.60 -12.03
N PRO A 32 -6.98 17.68 -12.96
CA PRO A 32 -5.77 17.72 -13.78
C PRO A 32 -5.75 18.91 -14.74
N ASN A 33 -5.52 20.12 -14.25
CA ASN A 33 -5.50 21.34 -15.07
C ASN A 33 -4.09 21.93 -15.29
N GLN A 34 -3.06 21.42 -14.60
CA GLN A 34 -1.70 22.00 -14.65
C GLN A 34 -0.81 21.40 -15.76
N SER A 35 -1.18 20.25 -16.32
CA SER A 35 -0.41 19.57 -17.38
C SER A 35 -1.33 19.11 -18.50
N PRO A 36 -1.20 19.66 -19.73
CA PRO A 36 -1.99 19.22 -20.88
C PRO A 36 -1.86 17.73 -21.17
N LYS A 37 -0.66 17.16 -20.94
CA LYS A 37 -0.40 15.72 -21.13
C LYS A 37 -1.17 14.87 -20.11
N GLN A 38 -1.10 15.23 -18.82
CA GLN A 38 -1.84 14.50 -17.77
C GLN A 38 -3.34 14.62 -17.97
N PHE A 39 -3.83 15.83 -18.29
CA PHE A 39 -5.25 16.05 -18.59
C PHE A 39 -5.71 15.21 -19.78
N SER A 40 -4.90 15.14 -20.85
CA SER A 40 -5.23 14.34 -22.02
C SER A 40 -5.28 12.85 -21.68
N ALA A 41 -4.28 12.32 -20.99
CA ALA A 41 -4.24 10.91 -20.59
C ALA A 41 -5.43 10.55 -19.69
N TRP A 42 -5.72 11.38 -18.69
CA TRP A 42 -6.87 11.19 -17.80
C TRP A 42 -8.20 11.15 -18.55
N LYS A 43 -8.42 12.09 -19.48
CA LYS A 43 -9.63 12.11 -20.31
C LYS A 43 -9.75 10.88 -21.20
N ILE A 44 -8.64 10.43 -21.81
CA ILE A 44 -8.63 9.24 -22.68
C ILE A 44 -9.05 8.03 -21.85
N LEU A 45 -8.43 7.81 -20.69
CA LEU A 45 -8.74 6.67 -19.83
C LEU A 45 -10.21 6.68 -19.36
N LEU A 46 -10.73 7.84 -18.94
CA LEU A 46 -12.14 7.97 -18.56
C LEU A 46 -13.09 7.74 -19.74
N ALA A 47 -12.75 8.24 -20.92
CA ALA A 47 -13.57 8.05 -22.11
C ALA A 47 -13.57 6.59 -22.58
N SER A 48 -12.43 5.91 -22.54
CA SER A 48 -12.30 4.49 -22.87
C SER A 48 -13.10 3.61 -21.89
N ASP A 49 -13.02 3.87 -20.58
CA ASP A 49 -13.82 3.15 -19.58
C ASP A 49 -15.32 3.37 -19.83
N TYR A 50 -15.69 4.63 -20.05
CA TYR A 50 -17.08 5.01 -20.31
C TYR A 50 -17.66 4.31 -21.54
N ASN A 51 -16.95 4.35 -22.66
CA ASN A 51 -17.41 3.74 -23.91
C ASN A 51 -17.43 2.22 -23.80
N GLY A 52 -16.39 1.60 -23.22
CA GLY A 52 -16.36 0.15 -23.02
C GLY A 52 -17.55 -0.35 -22.19
N ARG A 53 -17.94 0.38 -21.13
CA ARG A 53 -19.15 0.05 -20.35
C ARG A 53 -20.44 0.25 -21.14
N LEU A 54 -20.55 1.34 -21.92
CA LEU A 54 -21.73 1.55 -22.76
C LEU A 54 -21.92 0.43 -23.78
N ASP A 55 -20.84 0.01 -24.44
CA ASP A 55 -20.88 -1.04 -25.44
C ASP A 55 -21.23 -2.38 -24.79
N ALA A 56 -20.58 -2.72 -23.67
CA ALA A 56 -20.89 -3.95 -22.94
C ALA A 56 -22.34 -4.01 -22.41
N ILE A 57 -22.93 -2.88 -22.00
CA ILE A 57 -24.35 -2.82 -21.60
C ILE A 57 -25.26 -2.98 -22.83
N SER A 58 -24.94 -2.27 -23.91
CA SER A 58 -25.70 -2.30 -25.17
C SER A 58 -25.74 -3.70 -25.78
N GLU A 59 -24.64 -4.45 -25.68
CA GLU A 59 -24.50 -5.84 -26.13
C GLU A 59 -25.12 -6.87 -25.18
N GLY A 60 -25.50 -6.45 -23.96
CA GLY A 60 -26.04 -7.35 -22.93
C GLY A 60 -24.99 -8.18 -22.20
N SER A 61 -23.70 -7.85 -22.35
CA SER A 61 -22.57 -8.49 -21.66
C SER A 61 -22.55 -8.19 -20.16
N ILE A 62 -23.07 -7.03 -19.75
CA ILE A 62 -23.22 -6.62 -18.35
C ILE A 62 -24.57 -5.93 -18.10
N PRO A 63 -25.10 -5.94 -16.86
CA PRO A 63 -26.34 -5.25 -16.54
C PRO A 63 -26.17 -3.72 -16.56
N SER A 64 -27.26 -3.02 -16.90
CA SER A 64 -27.34 -1.56 -16.76
C SER A 64 -27.27 -1.14 -15.29
N GLU A 65 -26.56 -0.04 -15.04
CA GLU A 65 -26.41 0.63 -13.74
C GLU A 65 -27.53 1.66 -13.48
N LYS A 66 -28.63 1.63 -14.23
CA LYS A 66 -29.73 2.62 -14.10
C LYS A 66 -30.33 2.70 -12.71
N MET A 67 -30.13 1.68 -11.87
CA MET A 67 -30.63 1.65 -10.49
C MET A 67 -30.04 2.77 -9.61
N TYR A 68 -28.81 3.20 -9.86
CA TYR A 68 -28.16 4.28 -9.10
C TYR A 68 -28.80 5.66 -9.35
N TRP A 69 -29.71 5.81 -10.32
CA TRP A 69 -30.49 7.04 -10.52
C TRP A 69 -31.74 7.12 -9.65
N LYS A 70 -32.22 5.98 -9.13
CA LYS A 70 -33.53 5.87 -8.49
C LYS A 70 -33.47 5.53 -7.01
N GLU A 71 -32.41 4.85 -6.58
CA GLU A 71 -32.28 4.38 -5.20
C GLU A 71 -31.32 5.27 -4.40
N SER A 72 -31.74 5.69 -3.19
CA SER A 72 -30.79 6.08 -2.15
C SER A 72 -30.10 4.82 -1.62
N PRO A 73 -28.80 4.87 -1.25
CA PRO A 73 -28.08 3.71 -0.74
C PRO A 73 -28.85 3.04 0.39
N ARG A 74 -29.10 1.72 0.27
CA ARG A 74 -29.86 0.94 1.27
C ARG A 74 -29.04 0.68 2.54
N THR A 75 -27.73 0.88 2.47
CA THR A 75 -26.77 0.71 3.57
C THR A 75 -26.30 2.07 4.08
N PRO A 76 -26.06 2.24 5.39
CA PRO A 76 -25.38 3.42 5.91
C PRO A 76 -24.04 3.62 5.19
N PHE A 77 -23.77 4.86 4.76
CA PHE A 77 -22.52 5.20 4.11
C PHE A 77 -21.33 4.91 5.04
N GLN A 78 -20.32 4.20 4.52
CA GLN A 78 -19.05 3.98 5.18
C GLN A 78 -17.91 4.13 4.17
N GLN A 79 -16.76 4.57 4.66
CA GLN A 79 -15.56 4.81 3.85
C GLN A 79 -14.31 4.37 4.61
N TRP A 80 -13.33 3.88 3.83
CA TRP A 80 -11.99 3.53 4.28
C TRP A 80 -10.97 4.26 3.39
N PRO A 81 -10.05 5.05 3.95
CA PRO A 81 -10.00 5.42 5.37
C PRO A 81 -11.22 6.26 5.79
N PRO A 82 -11.54 6.35 7.09
CA PRO A 82 -12.60 7.25 7.55
C PRO A 82 -12.39 8.67 7.04
N GLU A 83 -13.46 9.34 6.63
CA GLU A 83 -13.41 10.69 6.10
C GLU A 83 -12.66 11.64 7.06
N GLY A 84 -11.74 12.44 6.52
CA GLY A 84 -10.92 13.39 7.29
C GLY A 84 -9.78 12.77 8.11
N SER A 85 -9.59 11.45 8.09
CA SER A 85 -8.48 10.82 8.83
C SER A 85 -7.11 10.95 8.13
N THR A 86 -7.10 11.25 6.83
CA THR A 86 -5.89 11.56 6.07
C THR A 86 -6.07 12.85 5.27
N VAL A 87 -4.96 13.52 4.95
CA VAL A 87 -4.96 14.78 4.19
C VAL A 87 -5.20 14.60 2.69
N THR A 88 -5.16 13.36 2.20
CA THR A 88 -5.30 13.02 0.78
C THR A 88 -6.65 12.40 0.46
N GLY A 89 -7.45 12.05 1.47
CA GLY A 89 -8.70 11.29 1.31
C GLY A 89 -8.52 9.77 1.24
N GLY A 90 -7.33 9.28 0.89
CA GLY A 90 -6.95 7.86 0.86
C GLY A 90 -5.93 7.49 1.94
N TRP A 91 -5.58 6.20 2.07
CA TRP A 91 -4.65 5.71 3.08
C TRP A 91 -3.24 6.31 2.98
N LEU A 92 -2.79 6.70 1.79
CA LEU A 92 -1.48 7.33 1.62
C LEU A 92 -1.53 8.77 2.11
N PHE A 93 -0.59 9.17 2.98
CA PHE A 93 -0.44 10.57 3.41
C PHE A 93 0.30 11.46 2.40
N THR A 94 0.69 10.91 1.25
CA THR A 94 1.61 11.54 0.31
C THR A 94 1.05 11.55 -1.11
N ASN A 95 1.30 12.65 -1.81
CA ASN A 95 0.96 12.84 -3.21
C ASN A 95 2.24 12.96 -4.03
N TRP A 96 2.96 11.85 -4.26
CA TRP A 96 4.21 11.90 -5.02
C TRP A 96 3.94 12.16 -6.52
N THR A 97 4.99 12.58 -7.22
CA THR A 97 4.95 12.81 -8.67
C THR A 97 6.12 12.10 -9.35
N GLN A 98 6.10 12.06 -10.69
CA GLN A 98 7.14 11.42 -11.49
C GLN A 98 8.33 12.32 -11.80
N SER A 99 8.26 13.60 -11.45
CA SER A 99 9.31 14.61 -11.67
C SER A 99 10.11 14.88 -10.40
N SER A 100 10.90 15.96 -10.40
CA SER A 100 11.65 16.41 -9.23
C SER A 100 10.73 16.58 -8.01
N PRO A 101 11.15 16.20 -6.80
CA PRO A 101 12.47 15.62 -6.48
C PRO A 101 12.59 14.10 -6.73
N TYR A 102 11.48 13.40 -6.96
CA TYR A 102 11.42 11.94 -7.00
C TYR A 102 12.24 11.31 -8.13
N ASN A 103 12.40 12.02 -9.25
CA ASN A 103 13.22 11.51 -10.35
C ASN A 103 14.72 11.81 -10.21
N LYS A 104 15.20 12.41 -9.11
CA LYS A 104 16.59 12.87 -8.96
C LYS A 104 17.64 11.81 -9.30
N PHE A 105 17.37 10.54 -9.03
CA PHE A 105 18.27 9.43 -9.30
C PHE A 105 17.92 8.61 -10.55
N CYS A 106 16.87 8.97 -11.29
CA CYS A 106 16.57 8.33 -12.57
C CYS A 106 17.65 8.67 -13.62
N PRO A 107 17.94 7.79 -14.58
CA PRO A 107 18.98 8.02 -15.58
C PRO A 107 18.73 9.28 -16.43
N MET A 108 19.81 9.94 -16.84
CA MET A 108 19.77 11.00 -17.84
C MET A 108 19.45 10.41 -19.21
N ASP A 109 18.41 10.96 -19.84
CA ASP A 109 18.14 10.77 -21.26
C ASP A 109 19.06 11.73 -22.03
N LEU A 110 20.16 11.18 -22.55
CA LEU A 110 21.18 11.96 -23.24
C LEU A 110 20.69 12.52 -24.59
N ASN A 111 19.68 11.89 -25.20
CA ASN A 111 19.08 12.39 -26.43
C ASN A 111 18.26 13.65 -26.17
N ALA A 112 17.50 13.66 -25.06
CA ALA A 112 16.70 14.80 -24.63
C ALA A 112 17.47 15.84 -23.80
N GLY A 113 18.69 15.51 -23.36
CA GLY A 113 19.51 16.37 -22.49
C GLY A 113 18.92 16.61 -21.10
N SER A 114 17.96 15.78 -20.66
CA SER A 114 17.20 15.96 -19.42
C SER A 114 17.02 14.65 -18.66
N ARG A 115 16.68 14.76 -17.38
CA ARG A 115 16.52 13.59 -16.51
C ARG A 115 15.22 12.87 -16.83
N SER A 116 15.27 11.54 -16.91
CA SER A 116 14.09 10.73 -17.16
C SER A 116 13.05 10.90 -16.06
N TYR A 117 11.78 10.67 -16.38
CA TYR A 117 10.73 10.56 -15.37
C TYR A 117 10.93 9.31 -14.51
N VAL A 118 10.39 9.31 -13.28
CA VAL A 118 10.33 8.10 -12.44
C VAL A 118 9.60 6.97 -13.16
N GLY A 119 8.50 7.28 -13.84
CA GLY A 119 7.59 6.32 -14.45
C GLY A 119 6.44 5.96 -13.53
N CYS A 120 5.24 5.78 -14.09
CA CYS A 120 4.04 5.56 -13.28
C CYS A 120 4.07 4.27 -12.44
N PRO A 121 4.55 3.10 -12.91
CA PRO A 121 4.61 1.91 -12.07
C PRO A 121 5.59 2.10 -10.89
N ALA A 122 6.77 2.67 -11.17
CA ALA A 122 7.77 2.95 -10.14
C ALA A 122 7.27 3.95 -9.09
N THR A 123 6.53 5.00 -9.49
CA THR A 123 5.90 5.95 -8.55
C THR A 123 4.82 5.28 -7.70
N VAL A 124 3.97 4.41 -8.27
CA VAL A 124 2.95 3.66 -7.53
C VAL A 124 3.60 2.76 -6.49
N MET A 125 4.54 1.90 -6.89
CA MET A 125 5.25 1.01 -5.97
C MET A 125 5.96 1.79 -4.87
N ALA A 126 6.67 2.86 -5.21
CA ALA A 126 7.42 3.64 -4.23
C ALA A 126 6.50 4.31 -3.19
N GLN A 127 5.32 4.79 -3.59
CA GLN A 127 4.33 5.31 -2.66
C GLN A 127 3.77 4.21 -1.74
N ILE A 128 3.47 3.02 -2.27
CA ILE A 128 2.95 1.88 -1.48
C ILE A 128 4.02 1.36 -0.49
N PHE A 129 5.29 1.28 -0.89
CA PHE A 129 6.38 0.85 -0.01
C PHE A 129 6.65 1.90 1.08
N ASN A 130 6.55 3.18 0.73
CA ASN A 130 6.63 4.26 1.71
C ASN A 130 5.46 4.24 2.71
N TYR A 131 4.25 3.92 2.26
CA TYR A 131 3.09 3.72 3.13
C TYR A 131 3.32 2.56 4.10
N ASN A 132 3.83 1.43 3.60
CA ASN A 132 4.20 0.27 4.41
C ASN A 132 5.41 0.53 5.33
N ARG A 133 6.16 1.62 5.09
CA ARG A 133 7.41 1.95 5.81
C ARG A 133 8.38 0.77 5.82
N SER A 134 8.51 0.08 4.68
CA SER A 134 9.38 -1.09 4.58
C SER A 134 9.86 -1.30 3.15
N LEU A 135 11.12 -1.72 3.02
CA LEU A 135 11.70 -2.24 1.77
C LEU A 135 11.98 -3.74 1.87
N ASN A 136 11.55 -4.37 2.97
CA ASN A 136 11.96 -5.70 3.43
C ASN A 136 13.47 -5.95 3.26
N PHE A 137 14.30 -4.92 3.58
CA PHE A 137 15.75 -4.96 3.46
C PHE A 137 16.31 -5.26 2.06
N THR A 138 15.51 -5.02 1.02
CA THR A 138 15.90 -5.26 -0.38
C THR A 138 17.07 -4.40 -0.82
N ARG A 139 18.12 -5.04 -1.34
CA ARG A 139 19.33 -4.41 -1.89
C ARG A 139 19.64 -4.97 -3.27
N PHE A 140 20.42 -4.21 -4.04
CA PHE A 140 20.79 -4.51 -5.41
C PHE A 140 22.28 -4.85 -5.53
N ASP A 141 22.61 -5.77 -6.42
CA ASP A 141 23.99 -6.10 -6.78
C ASP A 141 24.09 -6.37 -8.29
N ASP A 142 25.27 -6.75 -8.77
CA ASP A 142 25.54 -6.98 -10.19
C ASP A 142 24.59 -8.02 -10.84
N THR A 143 23.87 -8.84 -10.07
CA THR A 143 22.85 -9.76 -10.60
C THR A 143 21.54 -9.08 -10.97
N ASP A 144 21.30 -7.86 -10.48
CA ASP A 144 20.15 -7.02 -10.84
C ASP A 144 20.42 -6.13 -12.07
N ASP A 145 21.60 -6.26 -12.69
CA ASP A 145 21.93 -5.52 -13.91
C ASP A 145 20.97 -5.87 -15.06
N TYR A 146 20.58 -4.84 -15.82
CA TYR A 146 19.82 -5.03 -17.06
C TYR A 146 20.17 -3.99 -18.13
N TYR A 147 19.95 -4.39 -19.38
CA TYR A 147 20.18 -3.54 -20.53
C TYR A 147 18.93 -2.72 -20.86
N HIS A 148 19.02 -1.41 -20.69
CA HIS A 148 18.01 -0.47 -21.13
C HIS A 148 18.17 -0.17 -22.62
N SER A 149 17.12 -0.35 -23.41
CA SER A 149 17.11 0.01 -24.84
C SER A 149 15.75 0.54 -25.28
N TYR A 150 15.50 1.83 -25.06
CA TYR A 150 14.23 2.47 -25.38
C TYR A 150 14.39 3.98 -25.60
N GLY A 151 13.63 4.59 -26.52
CA GLY A 151 13.70 6.03 -26.80
C GLY A 151 14.80 6.45 -27.78
N ALA A 152 14.60 6.14 -29.07
CA ALA A 152 15.46 6.57 -30.19
C ALA A 152 16.98 6.38 -29.96
N GLY A 153 17.39 5.16 -29.60
CA GLY A 153 18.81 4.84 -29.38
C GLY A 153 19.34 5.22 -27.99
N ASN A 154 18.47 5.59 -27.05
CA ASN A 154 18.83 5.76 -25.64
C ASN A 154 19.10 4.39 -24.99
N GLN A 155 20.33 3.90 -25.19
CA GLN A 155 20.79 2.56 -24.83
C GLN A 155 21.91 2.63 -23.79
N TYR A 156 21.82 1.81 -22.73
CA TYR A 156 22.81 1.76 -21.65
C TYR A 156 22.54 0.60 -20.70
N TRP A 157 23.55 0.23 -19.91
CA TRP A 157 23.42 -0.71 -18.81
C TRP A 157 23.10 0.00 -17.50
N ILE A 158 22.11 -0.53 -16.79
CA ILE A 158 21.97 -0.33 -15.36
C ILE A 158 22.59 -1.58 -14.71
N ASP A 159 23.57 -1.49 -13.82
CA ASP A 159 24.15 -0.29 -13.21
C ASP A 159 25.36 0.31 -13.95
N ASN A 160 26.02 -0.44 -14.84
CA ASN A 160 27.39 -0.14 -15.30
C ASN A 160 27.62 1.25 -15.94
N ASP A 161 26.59 1.88 -16.52
CA ASP A 161 26.69 3.21 -17.10
C ASP A 161 26.30 4.35 -16.12
N TYR A 162 26.24 4.09 -14.81
CA TYR A 162 25.79 5.02 -13.77
C TYR A 162 26.48 6.40 -13.86
N ALA A 163 27.78 6.44 -14.11
CA ALA A 163 28.55 7.68 -14.19
C ALA A 163 28.15 8.53 -15.41
N VAL A 164 28.03 7.91 -16.58
CA VAL A 164 27.63 8.57 -17.83
C VAL A 164 26.18 9.05 -17.75
N ARG A 165 25.32 8.22 -17.14
CA ARG A 165 23.87 8.44 -17.02
C ARG A 165 23.47 9.22 -15.77
N LYS A 166 24.42 9.54 -14.88
CA LYS A 166 24.24 10.35 -13.66
C LYS A 166 23.15 9.80 -12.73
N PHE A 167 23.10 8.49 -12.56
CA PHE A 167 22.35 7.80 -11.50
C PHE A 167 23.36 7.18 -10.50
N PRO A 168 22.95 6.83 -9.26
CA PRO A 168 23.86 6.20 -8.30
C PRO A 168 24.17 4.75 -8.71
N SER A 169 25.41 4.29 -8.54
CA SER A 169 25.71 2.84 -8.65
C SER A 169 24.91 2.06 -7.59
N PHE A 170 24.79 0.73 -7.73
CA PHE A 170 24.09 -0.08 -6.75
C PHE A 170 24.65 0.02 -5.32
N PRO A 171 25.98 0.06 -5.08
CA PRO A 171 26.52 0.37 -3.76
C PRO A 171 26.04 1.72 -3.21
N GLU A 172 26.02 2.78 -4.02
CA GLU A 172 25.55 4.10 -3.61
C GLU A 172 24.03 4.12 -3.35
N LEU A 173 23.25 3.45 -4.21
CA LEU A 173 21.81 3.30 -4.06
C LEU A 173 21.49 2.55 -2.76
N ASN A 174 22.18 1.46 -2.48
CA ASN A 174 22.01 0.67 -1.26
C ASN A 174 22.27 1.47 0.01
N VAL A 175 23.23 2.41 0.01
CA VAL A 175 23.45 3.32 1.14
C VAL A 175 22.23 4.22 1.39
N TRP A 176 21.58 4.72 0.33
CA TRP A 176 20.33 5.46 0.46
C TRP A 176 19.19 4.59 1.00
N LEU A 177 19.07 3.36 0.52
CA LEU A 177 18.04 2.41 0.98
C LEU A 177 18.27 2.00 2.45
N ASP A 178 19.52 1.80 2.88
CA ASP A 178 19.89 1.58 4.28
C ASP A 178 19.49 2.76 5.17
N THR A 179 19.70 3.97 4.67
CA THR A 179 19.34 5.18 5.43
C THR A 179 17.82 5.32 5.53
N LEU A 180 17.09 5.06 4.44
CA LEU A 180 15.63 5.07 4.43
C LEU A 180 15.05 4.00 5.37
N GLU A 181 15.56 2.77 5.34
CA GLU A 181 15.14 1.68 6.21
C GLU A 181 15.36 2.03 7.70
N LYS A 182 16.49 2.66 8.03
CA LYS A 182 16.75 3.19 9.38
C LYS A 182 15.74 4.25 9.77
N CYS A 183 15.38 5.17 8.87
CA CYS A 183 14.35 6.17 9.14
C CYS A 183 12.97 5.54 9.35
N TYR A 184 12.62 4.51 8.58
CA TYR A 184 11.39 3.76 8.76
C TYR A 184 11.36 3.03 10.11
N THR A 185 12.41 2.28 10.44
CA THR A 185 12.53 1.52 11.69
C THR A 185 12.48 2.40 12.93
N ASN A 186 13.15 3.56 12.90
CA ASN A 186 13.26 4.45 14.07
C ASN A 186 12.21 5.57 14.08
N GLY A 187 11.31 5.62 13.09
CA GLY A 187 10.32 6.69 12.97
C GLY A 187 10.92 8.07 12.70
N TYR A 188 12.10 8.14 12.09
CA TYR A 188 12.72 9.42 11.73
C TYR A 188 12.12 10.03 10.46
N PRO A 189 12.21 11.37 10.31
CA PRO A 189 11.86 12.04 9.08
C PRO A 189 12.67 11.50 7.89
N THR A 190 12.03 11.40 6.74
CA THR A 190 12.64 11.04 5.47
C THR A 190 12.96 12.29 4.65
N THR A 191 13.83 12.15 3.65
CA THR A 191 14.26 13.28 2.79
C THR A 191 13.90 13.01 1.34
N ASP A 192 13.88 14.07 0.53
CA ASP A 192 13.67 14.01 -0.92
C ASP A 192 14.64 13.05 -1.64
N SER A 193 15.90 12.99 -1.19
CA SER A 193 16.87 12.07 -1.80
C SER A 193 16.57 10.61 -1.45
N MET A 194 16.03 10.33 -0.26
CA MET A 194 15.58 8.99 0.10
C MET A 194 14.35 8.58 -0.72
N HIS A 195 13.40 9.49 -0.94
CA HIS A 195 12.24 9.23 -1.80
C HIS A 195 12.64 9.02 -3.25
N ALA A 196 13.63 9.77 -3.75
CA ALA A 196 14.18 9.58 -5.08
C ALA A 196 14.94 8.25 -5.22
N ALA A 197 15.65 7.82 -4.17
CA ALA A 197 16.32 6.52 -4.14
C ALA A 197 15.32 5.38 -4.18
N LEU A 198 14.25 5.46 -3.38
CA LEU A 198 13.17 4.49 -3.43
C LEU A 198 12.51 4.46 -4.81
N SER A 199 12.21 5.63 -5.38
CA SER A 199 11.59 5.75 -6.71
C SER A 199 12.46 5.17 -7.83
N PHE A 200 13.78 5.35 -7.76
CA PHE A 200 14.69 4.72 -8.72
C PHE A 200 14.79 3.22 -8.49
N ALA A 201 14.94 2.77 -7.24
CA ALA A 201 15.05 1.36 -6.87
C ALA A 201 13.83 0.53 -7.31
N THR A 202 12.60 1.05 -7.18
CA THR A 202 11.40 0.34 -7.66
C THR A 202 11.39 0.19 -9.18
N GLY A 203 11.90 1.18 -9.92
CA GLY A 203 12.03 1.06 -11.38
C GLY A 203 13.19 0.16 -11.82
N VAL A 204 14.29 0.10 -11.07
CA VAL A 204 15.36 -0.90 -11.26
C VAL A 204 14.79 -2.31 -11.13
N ALA A 205 14.10 -2.60 -10.02
CA ALA A 205 13.51 -3.92 -9.79
C ALA A 205 12.46 -4.33 -10.84
N ALA A 206 11.80 -3.37 -11.49
CA ALA A 206 10.84 -3.62 -12.56
C ALA A 206 11.48 -3.73 -13.95
N HIS A 207 12.80 -3.58 -14.06
CA HIS A 207 13.52 -3.50 -15.33
C HIS A 207 12.88 -2.45 -16.25
N GLN A 208 12.60 -1.28 -15.67
CA GLN A 208 11.80 -0.24 -16.31
C GLN A 208 12.55 0.46 -17.45
N VAL A 209 11.83 0.88 -18.49
CA VAL A 209 12.37 1.83 -19.47
C VAL A 209 12.27 3.27 -18.98
N TYR A 210 13.28 4.09 -19.28
CA TYR A 210 13.44 5.46 -18.82
C TYR A 210 13.68 6.42 -20.00
N THR A 211 12.85 7.46 -20.10
CA THR A 211 13.10 8.60 -20.99
C THR A 211 12.63 9.90 -20.35
N ALA A 212 13.09 11.03 -20.89
CA ALA A 212 12.57 12.35 -20.52
C ALA A 212 11.14 12.60 -21.03
N SER A 213 10.61 11.75 -21.92
CA SER A 213 9.27 11.88 -22.47
C SER A 213 8.23 11.01 -21.76
N GLY A 214 8.69 10.01 -21.01
CA GLY A 214 7.88 9.01 -20.31
C GLY A 214 8.71 7.77 -19.99
N SER A 215 8.49 7.23 -18.80
CA SER A 215 9.15 6.02 -18.30
C SER A 215 8.08 5.06 -17.82
N GLY A 216 8.32 3.75 -17.89
CA GLY A 216 7.31 2.76 -17.52
C GLY A 216 7.72 1.32 -17.82
N THR A 217 6.83 0.39 -17.48
CA THR A 217 6.94 -1.03 -17.82
C THR A 217 6.13 -1.32 -19.08
N PHE A 218 6.35 -2.47 -19.70
CA PHE A 218 5.56 -2.96 -20.83
C PHE A 218 4.29 -3.68 -20.39
N GLY A 219 4.24 -4.12 -19.13
CA GLY A 219 3.05 -4.69 -18.53
C GLY A 219 3.04 -4.58 -17.01
N VAL A 220 1.87 -4.84 -16.43
CA VAL A 220 1.67 -4.88 -14.97
C VAL A 220 2.42 -6.03 -14.29
N ASP A 221 2.71 -7.11 -15.03
CA ASP A 221 3.48 -8.26 -14.57
C ASP A 221 4.91 -7.89 -14.16
N GLN A 222 5.56 -6.97 -14.88
CA GLN A 222 6.88 -6.45 -14.49
C GLN A 222 6.82 -5.71 -13.14
N ALA A 223 5.77 -4.92 -12.90
CA ALA A 223 5.59 -4.25 -11.62
C ALA A 223 5.29 -5.27 -10.50
N TYR A 224 4.49 -6.31 -10.79
CA TYR A 224 4.26 -7.40 -9.86
C TYR A 224 5.56 -8.13 -9.47
N MET A 225 6.39 -8.47 -10.44
CA MET A 225 7.69 -9.11 -10.18
C MET A 225 8.62 -8.22 -9.34
N ALA A 226 8.60 -6.90 -9.57
CA ALA A 226 9.33 -5.95 -8.73
C ALA A 226 8.80 -5.91 -7.29
N ILE A 227 7.48 -5.94 -7.10
CA ILE A 227 6.84 -6.01 -5.77
C ILE A 227 7.30 -7.28 -5.02
N LEU A 228 7.32 -8.43 -5.70
CA LEU A 228 7.85 -9.68 -5.15
C LEU A 228 9.35 -9.60 -4.86
N ARG A 229 10.14 -9.00 -5.74
CA ARG A 229 11.59 -8.78 -5.56
C ARG A 229 11.89 -7.93 -4.32
N PHE A 230 10.97 -7.05 -3.94
CA PHE A 230 11.00 -6.26 -2.70
C PHE A 230 10.51 -7.02 -1.46
N GLY A 231 10.18 -8.31 -1.56
CA GLY A 231 9.80 -9.17 -0.43
C GLY A 231 8.34 -9.04 0.01
N PHE A 232 7.48 -8.39 -0.78
CA PHE A 232 6.03 -8.36 -0.55
C PHE A 232 5.39 -9.66 -1.08
N ASP A 233 5.78 -10.78 -0.49
CA ASP A 233 5.50 -12.14 -0.96
C ASP A 233 4.02 -12.56 -0.95
N GLN A 234 3.18 -11.83 -0.22
CA GLN A 234 1.73 -12.02 -0.19
C GLN A 234 1.01 -11.32 -1.35
N ALA A 235 1.73 -10.53 -2.15
CA ALA A 235 1.13 -9.81 -3.26
C ALA A 235 0.59 -10.80 -4.30
N GLU A 236 -0.58 -10.47 -4.87
CA GLU A 236 -1.25 -11.26 -5.89
C GLU A 236 -1.58 -10.38 -7.09
N LEU A 237 -1.29 -10.87 -8.28
CA LEU A 237 -1.67 -10.23 -9.53
C LEU A 237 -3.01 -10.77 -10.02
N LEU A 238 -4.02 -9.90 -10.05
CA LEU A 238 -5.33 -10.15 -10.62
C LEU A 238 -5.35 -9.69 -12.08
N MET A 239 -5.68 -10.62 -12.97
CA MET A 239 -5.69 -10.46 -14.43
C MET A 239 -6.79 -11.35 -15.02
N PRO A 240 -7.18 -11.19 -16.29
CA PRO A 240 -8.16 -12.08 -16.90
C PRO A 240 -7.75 -13.57 -16.73
N PRO A 241 -8.70 -14.48 -16.43
CA PRO A 241 -10.16 -14.28 -16.35
C PRO A 241 -10.71 -13.97 -14.94
N ASP A 242 -9.91 -13.48 -13.99
CA ASP A 242 -10.32 -13.27 -12.60
C ASP A 242 -11.33 -12.11 -12.45
N THR A 243 -12.59 -12.41 -12.12
CA THR A 243 -13.66 -11.42 -11.94
C THR A 243 -13.80 -10.89 -10.50
N SER A 244 -12.86 -11.19 -9.60
CA SER A 244 -12.94 -10.87 -8.17
C SER A 244 -12.34 -9.51 -7.80
N ILE A 245 -11.82 -8.76 -8.78
CA ILE A 245 -11.11 -7.49 -8.60
C ILE A 245 -11.81 -6.51 -7.66
N ASN A 246 -13.09 -6.16 -7.90
CA ASN A 246 -13.84 -5.23 -7.05
C ASN A 246 -13.88 -5.71 -5.60
N ALA A 247 -14.17 -7.01 -5.38
CA ALA A 247 -14.25 -7.58 -4.05
C ALA A 247 -12.88 -7.60 -3.35
N ARG A 248 -11.79 -7.94 -4.06
CA ARG A 248 -10.45 -8.03 -3.45
C ARG A 248 -9.88 -6.65 -3.16
N VAL A 249 -10.04 -5.70 -4.08
CA VAL A 249 -9.64 -4.32 -3.85
C VAL A 249 -10.43 -3.72 -2.68
N ALA A 250 -11.75 -3.91 -2.62
CA ALA A 250 -12.55 -3.42 -1.50
C ALA A 250 -12.14 -4.06 -0.16
N GLU A 251 -11.84 -5.36 -0.15
CA GLU A 251 -11.29 -6.07 1.03
C GLU A 251 -9.95 -5.48 1.47
N ASP A 252 -9.04 -5.24 0.53
CA ASP A 252 -7.73 -4.63 0.77
C ASP A 252 -7.85 -3.23 1.35
N MET A 253 -8.73 -2.38 0.80
CA MET A 253 -8.94 -1.02 1.30
C MET A 253 -9.52 -1.02 2.72
N LYS A 254 -10.40 -1.98 3.04
CA LYS A 254 -10.92 -2.15 4.42
C LYS A 254 -9.85 -2.58 5.40
N ASN A 255 -8.80 -3.25 4.92
CA ASN A 255 -7.65 -3.71 5.70
C ASN A 255 -6.43 -2.77 5.59
N ALA A 256 -6.62 -1.57 5.02
CA ALA A 256 -5.55 -0.58 4.85
C ALA A 256 -4.35 -1.12 4.05
N MET A 257 -4.61 -1.85 2.97
CA MET A 257 -3.61 -2.39 2.06
C MET A 257 -3.74 -1.72 0.68
N PRO A 258 -3.04 -0.60 0.41
CA PRO A 258 -3.06 0.03 -0.91
C PRO A 258 -2.67 -0.94 -2.04
N ALA A 259 -3.38 -0.87 -3.16
CA ALA A 259 -3.19 -1.73 -4.32
C ALA A 259 -2.56 -0.97 -5.50
N HIS A 260 -1.88 -1.69 -6.37
CA HIS A 260 -1.32 -1.15 -7.61
C HIS A 260 -2.25 -1.51 -8.77
N LEU A 261 -2.86 -0.52 -9.41
CA LEU A 261 -3.74 -0.71 -10.57
C LEU A 261 -3.05 -0.21 -11.84
N ALA A 262 -3.00 -1.07 -12.87
CA ALA A 262 -2.61 -0.70 -14.22
C ALA A 262 -3.84 -0.56 -15.11
N VAL A 263 -3.93 0.55 -15.84
CA VAL A 263 -4.99 0.84 -16.80
C VAL A 263 -4.42 1.17 -18.17
N VAL A 264 -5.13 0.78 -19.22
CA VAL A 264 -4.80 1.01 -20.63
C VAL A 264 -6.06 1.41 -21.40
N ASP A 265 -5.90 2.14 -22.49
CA ASP A 265 -6.95 2.32 -23.47
C ASP A 265 -7.12 1.05 -24.33
N GLU A 266 -8.20 0.98 -25.11
CA GLU A 266 -8.54 -0.16 -25.97
C GLU A 266 -7.44 -0.51 -27.00
N THR A 267 -6.60 0.47 -27.37
CA THR A 267 -5.53 0.28 -28.36
C THR A 267 -4.15 0.05 -27.73
N ASN A 268 -4.04 0.02 -26.40
CA ASN A 268 -2.77 -0.03 -25.66
C ASN A 268 -1.78 1.08 -26.07
N THR A 269 -2.28 2.23 -26.52
CA THR A 269 -1.46 3.40 -26.88
C THR A 269 -1.31 4.38 -25.72
N THR A 270 -2.26 4.36 -24.77
CA THR A 270 -2.26 5.18 -23.56
C THR A 270 -2.47 4.28 -22.35
N GLY A 271 -1.44 4.11 -21.54
CA GLY A 271 -1.50 3.40 -20.26
C GLY A 271 -1.11 4.28 -19.09
N HIS A 272 -1.60 3.95 -17.90
CA HIS A 272 -1.17 4.57 -16.65
C HIS A 272 -1.28 3.61 -15.47
N ASN A 273 -0.49 3.85 -14.43
CA ASN A 273 -0.53 3.07 -13.20
C ASN A 273 -0.93 4.02 -12.06
N VAL A 274 -1.85 3.58 -11.22
CA VAL A 274 -2.39 4.35 -10.09
C VAL A 274 -2.35 3.53 -8.81
N VAL A 275 -2.23 4.20 -7.67
CA VAL A 275 -2.49 3.55 -6.38
C VAL A 275 -3.99 3.57 -6.14
N ILE A 276 -4.58 2.45 -5.76
CA ILE A 276 -5.89 2.43 -5.10
C ILE A 276 -5.65 2.41 -3.60
N ASP A 277 -6.11 3.43 -2.89
CA ASP A 277 -5.87 3.58 -1.45
C ASP A 277 -7.12 4.01 -0.66
N GLY A 278 -8.31 3.77 -1.20
CA GLY A 278 -9.55 3.91 -0.42
C GLY A 278 -10.74 3.23 -1.09
N TYR A 279 -11.79 2.99 -0.31
CA TYR A 279 -13.05 2.39 -0.76
C TYR A 279 -14.22 2.99 0.03
N ASN A 280 -15.39 3.14 -0.58
CA ASN A 280 -16.63 3.43 0.14
C ASN A 280 -17.80 2.53 -0.28
N THR A 281 -18.86 2.51 0.52
CA THR A 281 -20.03 1.63 0.31
C THR A 281 -20.86 1.97 -0.93
N ASP A 282 -20.58 3.10 -1.59
CA ASP A 282 -21.18 3.47 -2.87
C ASP A 282 -20.36 2.91 -4.05
N GLU A 283 -19.39 2.02 -3.79
CA GLU A 283 -18.51 1.38 -4.76
C GLU A 283 -17.63 2.37 -5.53
N PHE A 284 -17.18 3.41 -4.83
CA PHE A 284 -16.07 4.23 -5.27
C PHE A 284 -14.78 3.79 -4.60
N TYR A 285 -13.69 3.97 -5.34
CA TYR A 285 -12.33 3.65 -4.97
C TYR A 285 -11.49 4.92 -5.05
N HIS A 286 -10.72 5.22 -4.02
CA HIS A 286 -9.86 6.39 -4.03
C HIS A 286 -8.59 6.08 -4.82
N PHE A 287 -8.33 6.88 -5.85
CA PHE A 287 -7.16 6.76 -6.72
C PHE A 287 -6.17 7.87 -6.42
N ASN A 288 -4.90 7.49 -6.28
CA ASN A 288 -3.77 8.40 -6.32
C ASN A 288 -3.00 8.18 -7.63
N PHE A 289 -3.03 9.18 -8.51
CA PHE A 289 -2.48 9.10 -9.87
C PHE A 289 -0.95 9.22 -9.92
N GLY A 290 -0.28 9.55 -8.81
CA GLY A 290 1.16 9.82 -8.82
C GLY A 290 1.50 11.07 -9.63
N TRP A 291 0.61 12.07 -9.63
CA TRP A 291 0.76 13.37 -10.32
C TRP A 291 0.74 14.54 -9.35
N GLY A 292 1.26 14.36 -8.13
CA GLY A 292 1.31 15.47 -7.16
C GLY A 292 -0.06 15.84 -6.58
N GLY A 293 -1.02 14.90 -6.57
CA GLY A 293 -2.39 15.12 -6.07
C GLY A 293 -3.38 15.50 -7.16
N SER A 294 -2.88 15.85 -8.34
CA SER A 294 -3.69 16.14 -9.51
C SER A 294 -4.47 14.90 -9.97
N ALA A 295 -5.78 15.06 -10.21
CA ALA A 295 -6.71 13.97 -10.52
C ALA A 295 -6.93 12.95 -9.39
N ASN A 296 -6.35 13.12 -8.20
CA ASN A 296 -6.69 12.24 -7.09
C ASN A 296 -8.17 12.42 -6.71
N GLY A 297 -8.80 11.32 -6.31
CA GLY A 297 -10.22 11.33 -5.98
C GLY A 297 -10.84 9.94 -6.01
N TRP A 298 -12.15 9.91 -5.93
CA TRP A 298 -12.99 8.74 -5.88
C TRP A 298 -13.49 8.39 -7.28
N TYR A 299 -13.17 7.19 -7.75
CA TYR A 299 -13.51 6.69 -9.08
C TYR A 299 -14.28 5.39 -8.98
N THR A 300 -15.13 5.13 -9.97
CA THR A 300 -15.81 3.83 -10.08
C THR A 300 -14.95 2.86 -10.89
N LEU A 301 -14.83 1.62 -10.44
CA LEU A 301 -14.26 0.54 -11.26
C LEU A 301 -15.33 -0.04 -12.19
N PRO A 302 -14.94 -0.68 -13.31
CA PRO A 302 -15.84 -1.51 -14.12
C PRO A 302 -16.63 -2.48 -13.24
N PRO A 303 -17.88 -2.81 -13.60
CA PRO A 303 -18.63 -3.82 -12.87
C PRO A 303 -17.86 -5.14 -12.82
N ALA A 304 -17.89 -5.83 -11.67
CA ALA A 304 -17.14 -7.09 -11.50
C ALA A 304 -17.51 -8.17 -12.53
N SER A 305 -18.72 -8.12 -13.08
CA SER A 305 -19.19 -9.02 -14.14
C SER A 305 -18.61 -8.72 -15.52
N MET A 306 -17.91 -7.58 -15.68
CA MET A 306 -17.38 -7.14 -16.96
C MET A 306 -16.11 -7.92 -17.31
N PRO A 307 -16.06 -8.60 -18.48
CA PRO A 307 -14.83 -9.23 -18.95
C PRO A 307 -13.70 -8.21 -19.10
N TYR A 308 -12.48 -8.54 -18.63
CA TYR A 308 -11.33 -7.61 -18.64
C TYR A 308 -11.03 -7.03 -20.03
N ASN A 309 -11.22 -7.81 -21.09
CA ASN A 309 -10.99 -7.36 -22.47
C ASN A 309 -11.95 -6.27 -22.94
N LEU A 310 -13.00 -5.98 -22.18
CA LEU A 310 -13.92 -4.86 -22.39
C LEU A 310 -13.64 -3.69 -21.44
N THR A 311 -12.69 -3.85 -20.52
CA THR A 311 -12.33 -2.83 -19.52
C THR A 311 -11.04 -2.12 -19.90
N VAL A 312 -10.83 -0.95 -19.28
CA VAL A 312 -9.52 -0.29 -19.28
C VAL A 312 -8.53 -0.92 -18.31
N ILE A 313 -8.90 -1.97 -17.56
CA ILE A 313 -8.03 -2.57 -16.56
C ILE A 313 -7.13 -3.59 -17.23
N GLU A 314 -5.82 -3.35 -17.15
CA GLU A 314 -4.80 -4.30 -17.57
C GLU A 314 -4.62 -5.38 -16.48
N GLY A 315 -4.51 -4.94 -15.22
CA GLY A 315 -4.42 -5.80 -14.06
C GLY A 315 -4.25 -5.03 -12.76
N VAL A 316 -4.38 -5.73 -11.63
CA VAL A 316 -4.22 -5.15 -10.29
C VAL A 316 -3.35 -6.05 -9.44
N VAL A 317 -2.35 -5.47 -8.78
CA VAL A 317 -1.61 -6.14 -7.72
C VAL A 317 -2.23 -5.76 -6.36
N VAL A 318 -2.80 -6.76 -5.69
CA VAL A 318 -3.41 -6.66 -4.36
C VAL A 318 -2.49 -7.27 -3.31
N ARG A 319 -2.84 -7.12 -2.03
CA ARG A 319 -2.14 -7.70 -0.86
C ARG A 319 -0.69 -7.22 -0.69
N ILE A 320 -0.41 -6.00 -1.13
CA ILE A 320 0.91 -5.37 -0.97
C ILE A 320 1.07 -4.87 0.46
N ARG A 321 1.40 -5.80 1.36
CA ARG A 321 1.67 -5.52 2.77
C ARG A 321 3.05 -6.01 3.16
N SER A 322 3.75 -5.25 4.00
CA SER A 322 4.96 -5.76 4.63
C SER A 322 4.59 -6.95 5.53
N THR A 323 5.40 -8.01 5.48
CA THR A 323 5.29 -9.16 6.40
C THR A 323 5.58 -8.76 7.86
N TYR A 324 6.12 -7.55 8.07
CA TYR A 324 6.29 -6.95 9.39
C TYR A 324 5.03 -6.27 9.94
N ALA A 325 3.94 -6.19 9.17
CA ALA A 325 2.64 -5.75 9.66
C ALA A 325 1.92 -6.88 10.41
N GLY A 326 2.47 -7.21 11.59
CA GLY A 326 1.74 -7.91 12.65
C GLY A 326 2.60 -8.85 13.48
N ILE A 327 2.90 -8.44 14.73
CA ILE A 327 2.38 -9.28 15.82
C ILE A 327 0.90 -9.36 15.47
N GLY A 328 0.47 -10.50 14.93
CA GLY A 328 -0.92 -10.70 14.62
C GLY A 328 -1.70 -10.27 15.85
N GLN A 329 -2.76 -9.48 15.67
CA GLN A 329 -3.93 -9.78 16.48
C GLN A 329 -4.23 -11.24 16.17
N ALA A 330 -3.65 -12.13 16.97
CA ALA A 330 -4.17 -13.45 17.14
C ALA A 330 -5.66 -13.24 17.32
N SER A 331 -6.44 -13.89 16.46
CA SER A 331 -7.85 -14.17 16.66
C SER A 331 -8.12 -14.16 18.15
N ALA A 332 -9.00 -13.24 18.58
CA ALA A 332 -9.44 -13.14 19.95
C ALA A 332 -9.98 -14.50 20.40
N LYS A 333 -9.11 -15.34 20.96
CA LYS A 333 -9.44 -16.17 22.09
C LYS A 333 -8.99 -15.40 23.30
N SER A 334 -9.90 -14.59 23.80
CA SER A 334 -9.83 -14.00 25.12
C SER A 334 -9.62 -15.11 26.14
N SER A 335 -8.37 -15.28 26.56
CA SER A 335 -8.04 -15.63 27.93
C SER A 335 -7.14 -14.52 28.43
N THR A 336 -7.74 -13.41 28.87
CA THR A 336 -7.05 -12.27 29.47
C THR A 336 -6.46 -12.70 30.80
N VAL A 337 -5.32 -13.39 30.76
CA VAL A 337 -4.49 -13.57 31.95
C VAL A 337 -3.88 -12.21 32.30
N THR A 338 -4.17 -11.68 33.48
CA THR A 338 -3.61 -10.40 33.93
C THR A 338 -2.72 -10.59 35.14
N PHE A 339 -1.78 -9.66 35.33
CA PHE A 339 -0.82 -9.68 36.42
C PHE A 339 -0.92 -8.38 37.20
N SER A 340 -0.94 -8.46 38.52
CA SER A 340 -0.79 -7.31 39.41
C SER A 340 0.09 -7.68 40.60
N SER A 341 0.66 -6.68 41.26
CA SER A 341 1.49 -6.88 42.46
C SER A 341 0.79 -6.21 43.63
N PRO A 342 -0.04 -6.95 44.40
CA PRO A 342 -0.71 -6.37 45.56
C PRO A 342 0.28 -5.97 46.66
N GLU A 343 1.43 -6.64 46.75
CA GLU A 343 2.46 -6.42 47.78
C GLU A 343 3.84 -6.84 47.23
N ARG A 344 4.93 -6.34 47.82
CA ARG A 344 6.34 -6.55 47.39
C ARG A 344 6.79 -8.01 47.26
N THR A 345 6.05 -8.95 47.81
CA THR A 345 6.39 -10.37 47.87
C THR A 345 5.41 -11.27 47.12
N LYS A 346 4.46 -10.69 46.37
CA LYS A 346 3.34 -11.41 45.78
C LYS A 346 3.00 -10.89 44.39
N VAL A 347 2.65 -11.82 43.50
CA VAL A 347 2.00 -11.53 42.20
C VAL A 347 0.61 -12.13 42.22
N ALA A 348 -0.40 -11.30 42.01
CA ALA A 348 -1.76 -11.74 41.73
C ALA A 348 -1.90 -11.98 40.22
N ILE A 349 -2.42 -13.15 39.85
CA ILE A 349 -2.68 -13.57 38.49
C ILE A 349 -4.17 -13.90 38.37
N THR A 350 -4.84 -13.30 37.40
CA THR A 350 -6.26 -13.61 37.09
C THR A 350 -6.37 -14.30 35.73
N GLY A 351 -7.47 -15.01 35.49
CA GLY A 351 -7.73 -15.67 34.20
C GLY A 351 -7.05 -17.03 34.02
N LEU A 352 -6.67 -17.69 35.12
CA LEU A 352 -6.09 -19.04 35.10
C LEU A 352 -7.16 -20.12 34.84
N GLU A 353 -6.75 -21.25 34.26
CA GLU A 353 -7.58 -22.45 34.16
C GLU A 353 -7.26 -23.39 35.33
N SER A 354 -8.25 -23.66 36.19
CA SER A 354 -8.07 -24.55 37.35
C SER A 354 -7.70 -25.98 36.91
N GLY A 355 -6.79 -26.60 37.66
CA GLY A 355 -6.23 -27.93 37.37
C GLY A 355 -5.02 -27.92 36.42
N ASN A 356 -4.59 -26.77 35.91
CA ASN A 356 -3.39 -26.66 35.08
C ASN A 356 -2.14 -26.33 35.91
N ALA A 357 -1.01 -26.93 35.53
CA ALA A 357 0.31 -26.57 36.05
C ALA A 357 0.89 -25.39 35.26
N TYR A 358 1.33 -24.36 35.98
CA TYR A 358 1.92 -23.13 35.45
C TYR A 358 3.35 -22.94 35.94
N THR A 359 4.18 -22.32 35.09
CA THR A 359 5.51 -21.81 35.46
C THR A 359 5.52 -20.29 35.32
N LEU A 360 5.70 -19.57 36.43
CA LEU A 360 5.84 -18.12 36.49
C LEU A 360 7.33 -17.76 36.57
N GLN A 361 7.79 -16.92 35.66
CA GLN A 361 9.13 -16.34 35.64
C GLN A 361 9.03 -14.82 35.72
N LEU A 362 9.84 -14.19 36.56
CA LEU A 362 9.96 -12.73 36.66
C LEU A 362 11.35 -12.29 36.23
N TYR A 363 11.43 -11.38 35.27
CA TYR A 363 12.67 -10.77 34.80
C TYR A 363 12.76 -9.33 35.26
N ASN A 364 13.91 -8.91 35.76
CA ASN A 364 14.14 -7.52 36.16
C ASN A 364 14.33 -6.61 34.92
N ALA A 365 14.44 -5.29 35.14
CA ALA A 365 14.61 -4.32 34.05
C ALA A 365 15.89 -4.50 33.21
N ALA A 366 16.90 -5.23 33.71
CA ALA A 366 18.11 -5.58 32.98
C ALA A 366 17.97 -6.88 32.16
N GLY A 367 16.80 -7.53 32.19
CA GLY A 367 16.53 -8.80 31.49
C GLY A 367 16.99 -10.06 32.23
N SER A 368 17.51 -9.93 33.46
CA SER A 368 17.94 -11.08 34.26
C SER A 368 16.76 -11.74 34.99
N LEU A 369 16.71 -13.07 35.02
CA LEU A 369 15.72 -13.85 35.76
C LEU A 369 15.89 -13.61 37.27
N ALA A 370 14.86 -13.06 37.90
CA ALA A 370 14.84 -12.73 39.33
C ALA A 370 14.09 -13.78 40.17
N CYS A 371 13.09 -14.45 39.60
CA CYS A 371 12.29 -15.47 40.29
C CYS A 371 11.68 -16.43 39.27
N GLU A 372 11.67 -17.74 39.58
CA GLU A 372 10.91 -18.77 38.86
C GLU A 372 10.15 -19.63 39.86
N LEU A 373 8.85 -19.84 39.61
CA LEU A 373 7.97 -20.62 40.46
C LEU A 373 7.07 -21.52 39.63
N ARG A 374 6.80 -22.72 40.14
CA ARG A 374 5.85 -23.66 39.55
C ARG A 374 4.70 -23.88 40.52
N PHE A 375 3.47 -23.82 40.01
CA PHE A 375 2.27 -24.00 40.83
C PHE A 375 1.15 -24.61 39.99
N GLU A 376 0.20 -25.26 40.66
CA GLU A 376 -1.05 -25.69 40.04
C GLU A 376 -2.15 -24.67 40.35
N ALA A 377 -2.88 -24.25 39.32
CA ALA A 377 -4.01 -23.35 39.51
C ALA A 377 -5.16 -24.10 40.18
N THR A 378 -5.59 -23.62 41.35
CA THR A 378 -6.74 -24.13 42.11
C THR A 378 -7.98 -23.28 41.89
N ALA A 379 -7.81 -22.06 41.39
CA ALA A 379 -8.87 -21.10 41.09
C ALA A 379 -8.46 -20.22 39.89
N VAL A 380 -9.43 -19.50 39.33
CA VAL A 380 -9.22 -18.57 38.20
C VAL A 380 -8.32 -17.39 38.59
N ASP A 381 -8.39 -16.98 39.86
CA ASP A 381 -7.55 -15.93 40.43
C ASP A 381 -6.67 -16.53 41.53
N GLN A 382 -5.37 -16.27 41.47
CA GLN A 382 -4.42 -16.76 42.47
C GLN A 382 -3.37 -15.71 42.82
N ILE A 383 -2.94 -15.74 44.07
CA ILE A 383 -1.83 -14.92 44.57
C ILE A 383 -0.64 -15.84 44.80
N ILE A 384 0.44 -15.59 44.06
CA ILE A 384 1.67 -16.37 44.10
C ILE A 384 2.71 -15.61 44.90
N ALA A 385 3.24 -16.23 45.96
CA ALA A 385 4.31 -15.64 46.76
C ALA A 385 5.65 -15.76 46.02
N THR A 386 6.23 -14.64 45.61
CA THR A 386 7.51 -14.56 44.87
C THR A 386 8.74 -14.51 45.78
N GLY A 387 8.54 -14.32 47.09
CA GLY A 387 9.62 -13.96 48.01
C GLY A 387 10.03 -12.48 47.85
N PRO A 388 11.01 -12.00 48.63
CA PRO A 388 11.44 -10.61 48.62
C PRO A 388 12.16 -10.27 47.31
N LEU A 389 11.55 -9.39 46.51
CA LEU A 389 12.17 -8.82 45.31
C LEU A 389 12.63 -7.37 45.56
N ALA A 390 13.66 -6.94 44.83
CA ALA A 390 14.09 -5.55 44.85
C ALA A 390 12.96 -4.66 44.26
N PRO A 391 12.75 -3.43 44.74
CA PRO A 391 11.73 -2.55 44.19
C PRO A 391 12.04 -2.24 42.72
N GLY A 392 11.01 -2.25 41.87
CA GLY A 392 11.18 -1.99 40.44
C GLY A 392 10.18 -2.69 39.55
N LEU A 393 10.33 -2.47 38.25
CA LEU A 393 9.52 -3.08 37.22
C LEU A 393 10.04 -4.49 36.91
N TYR A 394 9.14 -5.46 36.90
CA TYR A 394 9.40 -6.83 36.48
C TYR A 394 8.51 -7.22 35.30
N VAL A 395 9.08 -7.95 34.37
CA VAL A 395 8.36 -8.62 33.28
C VAL A 395 8.00 -10.03 33.75
N CYS A 396 6.70 -10.33 33.80
CA CYS A 396 6.19 -11.65 34.12
C CYS A 396 6.04 -12.45 32.84
N ARG A 397 6.51 -13.71 32.86
CA ARG A 397 6.23 -14.72 31.86
C ARG A 397 5.59 -15.92 32.56
N LEU A 398 4.38 -16.26 32.17
CA LEU A 398 3.65 -17.41 32.68
C LEU A 398 3.50 -18.44 31.55
N THR A 399 3.91 -19.67 31.78
CA THR A 399 3.86 -20.73 30.75
C THR A 399 3.04 -21.92 31.24
N ALA A 400 2.11 -22.40 30.42
CA ALA A 400 1.36 -23.64 30.66
C ALA A 400 0.94 -24.28 29.33
N ARG A 401 1.07 -25.61 29.22
CA ARG A 401 0.61 -26.40 28.05
C ARG A 401 1.02 -25.83 26.68
N GLY A 402 2.23 -25.30 26.57
CA GLY A 402 2.74 -24.69 25.33
C GLY A 402 2.20 -23.28 25.03
N GLN A 403 1.36 -22.72 25.90
CA GLN A 403 0.93 -21.32 25.86
C GLN A 403 1.76 -20.47 26.80
N GLN A 404 1.99 -19.22 26.39
CA GLN A 404 2.75 -18.23 27.17
C GLN A 404 1.92 -16.96 27.32
N TYR A 405 1.79 -16.48 28.55
CA TYR A 405 1.17 -15.20 28.90
C TYR A 405 2.25 -14.28 29.45
N ASN A 406 2.24 -13.02 29.04
CA ASN A 406 3.22 -12.04 29.48
C ASN A 406 2.52 -10.84 30.13
N GLY A 407 3.16 -10.26 31.13
CA GLY A 407 2.66 -9.06 31.80
C GLY A 407 3.77 -8.27 32.44
N LYS A 408 3.40 -7.17 33.09
CA LYS A 408 4.31 -6.33 33.85
C LYS A 408 3.74 -6.10 35.24
N VAL A 409 4.60 -6.16 36.24
CA VAL A 409 4.26 -5.81 37.62
C VAL A 409 5.29 -4.85 38.17
N VAL A 410 4.85 -3.92 39.00
CA VAL A 410 5.74 -3.03 39.75
C VAL A 410 5.76 -3.51 41.18
N MET A 411 6.92 -3.98 41.62
CA MET A 411 7.16 -4.32 43.03
C MET A 411 7.51 -3.02 43.75
N LEU A 412 6.61 -2.57 44.63
CA LEU A 412 6.81 -1.37 45.46
C LEU A 412 7.71 -1.63 46.65
#